data_AF-A0A850CPK1-F1
#
_entry.id   AF-A0A850CPK1-F1
#
_cell.length_a   1.000
_cell.length_b   1.000
_cell.length_c   1.000
_cell.angle_alpha   90.00
_cell.angle_beta   90.00
_cell.angle_gamma   90.00
#
_symmetry.space_group_name_H-M   'P 1'
#
loop_
_entity.id
_entity.type
_entity.pdbx_description
1 polymer ?
#
loop_
_entity_poly.entity_id
_entity_poly.type
_entity_poly.pdbx_seq_one_letter_code
_entity_poly.pdbx_strand_id
1 'polypeptide(L)'
;MPTLLMLAAAPAAAAVDGQVRVSNTETVQAYLDATGKVDVARVYEQVAMQGRGTVDLQNPVEAQGLRNLDGFGGFEVKDGVMVGRFDVDGEQRLRTVSDYTKKLPLEVQAAYTLDGQTVEPGDLLGRSGRLEVRYTVKNVTGTSQLVSFDDGTGKSATARQTVVIPMVGSLSTTLPGTFTNVSSKEANVAGDGRGGTKLTFTMTLFGPIGTPTASFGYAADIVDGTLPKASVSALPVSPLDSPSFKGGAESYKGGATTGATLTAGATEIDANLLKLRDGAGTLLAGLIQLRDGAKKLDAGLGAQALPGSRDLATGAGQLKDGTAKLRAGAGTAKDGS
;
A
#
# COMPACT_ATOMS: atom_id res chain seq x y z
N MET A 1 21.05 12.13 -29.25
CA MET A 1 20.53 11.13 -28.29
C MET A 1 19.95 11.85 -27.08
N PRO A 2 18.63 11.95 -26.98
CA PRO A 2 17.96 12.85 -26.06
C PRO A 2 17.73 12.30 -24.65
N THR A 3 17.86 11.01 -24.36
CA THR A 3 17.71 10.53 -22.97
C THR A 3 18.77 9.50 -22.57
N LEU A 4 19.29 9.59 -21.34
CA LEU A 4 20.15 8.57 -20.72
C LEU A 4 19.48 8.03 -19.46
N LEU A 5 19.18 6.74 -19.41
CA LEU A 5 18.66 6.03 -18.25
C LEU A 5 19.82 5.27 -17.58
N MET A 6 20.07 5.50 -16.30
CA MET A 6 20.98 4.73 -15.47
C MET A 6 20.21 3.95 -14.40
N LEU A 7 20.51 2.66 -14.28
CA LEU A 7 19.90 1.74 -13.33
C LEU A 7 21.01 0.97 -12.63
N ALA A 8 21.28 1.24 -11.35
CA ALA A 8 22.25 0.44 -10.62
C ALA A 8 21.56 -0.71 -9.86
N ALA A 9 22.17 -1.89 -9.82
CA ALA A 9 21.75 -2.99 -8.96
C ALA A 9 22.48 -2.91 -7.61
N ALA A 10 21.83 -3.40 -6.55
CA ALA A 10 22.47 -3.56 -5.24
C ALA A 10 23.58 -4.64 -5.32
N PRO A 11 24.65 -4.52 -4.50
CA PRO A 11 25.75 -5.47 -4.56
C PRO A 11 25.29 -6.90 -4.24
N ALA A 12 25.50 -7.82 -5.17
CA ALA A 12 25.35 -9.25 -4.91
C ALA A 12 26.64 -9.78 -4.27
N ALA A 13 26.56 -10.36 -3.07
CA ALA A 13 27.71 -11.02 -2.44
C ALA A 13 27.94 -12.37 -3.11
N ALA A 14 29.04 -12.50 -3.85
CA ALA A 14 29.38 -13.71 -4.59
C ALA A 14 30.40 -14.53 -3.80
N ALA A 15 29.91 -15.40 -2.92
CA ALA A 15 30.69 -16.36 -2.13
C ALA A 15 31.68 -15.77 -1.09
N VAL A 16 31.78 -16.47 0.04
CA VAL A 16 32.87 -16.31 1.01
C VAL A 16 33.72 -17.56 0.87
N ASP A 17 34.72 -17.51 0.00
CA ASP A 17 35.76 -18.54 -0.03
C ASP A 17 37.01 -17.97 0.66
N GLY A 18 37.17 -18.31 1.94
CA GLY A 18 38.25 -17.77 2.76
C GLY A 18 38.14 -16.28 3.13
N GLN A 19 39.29 -15.69 3.47
CA GLN A 19 39.44 -14.31 4.01
C GLN A 19 39.12 -13.20 3.00
N VAL A 20 38.57 -13.50 1.81
CA VAL A 20 38.26 -12.55 0.74
C VAL A 20 36.75 -12.38 0.59
N ARG A 21 36.27 -11.15 0.69
CA ARG A 21 34.87 -10.77 0.43
C ARG A 21 34.73 -10.31 -1.01
N VAL A 22 33.75 -10.85 -1.73
CA VAL A 22 33.46 -10.46 -3.11
C VAL A 22 32.08 -9.80 -3.19
N SER A 23 32.00 -8.67 -3.87
CA SER A 23 30.75 -7.99 -4.21
C SER A 23 30.72 -7.63 -5.70
N ASN A 24 29.58 -7.81 -6.35
CA ASN A 24 29.37 -7.32 -7.72
C ASN A 24 28.30 -6.22 -7.72
N THR A 25 28.61 -5.05 -8.27
CA THR A 25 27.64 -3.98 -8.54
C THR A 25 27.48 -3.78 -10.04
N GLU A 26 26.24 -3.76 -10.51
CA GLU A 26 25.92 -3.56 -11.93
C GLU A 26 25.26 -2.19 -12.15
N THR A 27 25.48 -1.57 -13.29
CA THR A 27 24.78 -0.36 -13.74
C THR A 27 24.40 -0.49 -15.20
N VAL A 28 23.10 -0.57 -15.49
CA VAL A 28 22.56 -0.51 -16.84
C VAL A 28 22.42 0.94 -17.27
N GLN A 29 23.11 1.32 -18.34
CA GLN A 29 22.99 2.62 -19.00
C GLN A 29 22.29 2.44 -20.35
N ALA A 30 21.10 3.01 -20.51
CA ALA A 30 20.36 3.00 -21.76
C ALA A 30 20.24 4.40 -22.35
N TYR A 31 20.59 4.56 -23.61
CA TYR A 31 20.33 5.74 -24.41
C TYR A 31 18.99 5.53 -25.12
N LEU A 32 18.08 6.48 -24.93
CA LEU A 32 16.75 6.44 -25.54
C LEU A 32 16.61 7.58 -26.56
N ASP A 33 15.82 7.34 -27.58
CA ASP A 33 15.37 8.38 -28.50
C ASP A 33 14.38 9.34 -27.83
N ALA A 34 13.88 10.31 -28.58
CA ALA A 34 13.03 11.37 -28.03
C ALA A 34 11.65 10.86 -27.62
N THR A 35 11.21 9.69 -28.08
CA THR A 35 9.95 9.06 -27.67
C THR A 35 10.13 8.19 -26.42
N GLY A 36 11.38 7.87 -26.06
CA GLY A 36 11.73 6.95 -24.97
C GLY A 36 12.05 5.53 -25.44
N LYS A 37 12.09 5.27 -26.74
CA LYS A 37 12.50 3.98 -27.28
C LYS A 37 14.01 3.78 -27.10
N VAL A 38 14.42 2.58 -26.68
CA VAL A 38 15.82 2.21 -26.48
C VAL A 38 16.56 2.19 -27.82
N ASP A 39 17.66 2.94 -27.90
CA ASP A 39 18.61 2.93 -29.01
C ASP A 39 19.77 1.98 -28.69
N VAL A 40 20.48 2.25 -27.60
CA VAL A 40 21.58 1.41 -27.09
C VAL A 40 21.43 1.24 -25.59
N ALA A 41 21.63 0.03 -25.09
CA ALA A 41 21.78 -0.22 -23.66
C ALA A 41 23.07 -1.00 -23.40
N ARG A 42 23.77 -0.62 -22.33
CA ARG A 42 25.01 -1.26 -21.87
C ARG A 42 24.89 -1.55 -20.39
N VAL A 43 25.45 -2.66 -19.94
CA VAL A 43 25.64 -2.93 -18.53
C VAL A 43 27.11 -2.75 -18.19
N TYR A 44 27.36 -2.00 -17.13
CA TYR A 44 28.67 -1.81 -16.53
C TYR A 44 28.68 -2.61 -15.24
N GLU A 45 29.59 -3.56 -15.12
CA GLU A 45 29.74 -4.32 -13.89
C GLU A 45 31.05 -3.96 -13.21
N GLN A 46 31.02 -4.02 -11.89
CA GLN A 46 32.20 -3.85 -11.06
C GLN A 46 32.20 -4.91 -9.97
N VAL A 47 33.12 -5.86 -10.10
CA VAL A 47 33.40 -6.87 -9.07
C VAL A 47 34.51 -6.34 -8.18
N ALA A 48 34.23 -6.13 -6.90
CA ALA A 48 35.20 -5.77 -5.89
C ALA A 48 35.52 -6.98 -5.00
N MET A 49 36.81 -7.23 -4.81
CA MET A 49 37.33 -8.29 -3.97
C MET A 49 38.20 -7.65 -2.88
N GLN A 50 37.89 -7.93 -1.62
CA GLN A 50 38.56 -7.32 -0.46
C GLN A 50 38.97 -8.38 0.55
N GLY A 51 40.26 -8.45 0.88
CA GLY A 51 40.80 -9.41 1.84
C GLY A 51 42.20 -9.90 1.45
N ARG A 52 42.60 -11.05 1.97
CA ARG A 52 43.83 -11.74 1.56
C ARG A 52 43.55 -13.20 1.24
N GLY A 53 44.01 -13.68 0.09
CA GLY A 53 43.86 -15.07 -0.32
C GLY A 53 43.41 -15.20 -1.77
N THR A 54 43.15 -16.43 -2.19
CA THR A 54 42.76 -16.74 -3.57
C THR A 54 41.26 -16.93 -3.67
N VAL A 55 40.62 -16.38 -4.71
CA VAL A 55 39.20 -16.57 -5.01
C VAL A 55 39.04 -17.16 -6.41
N ASP A 56 38.20 -18.19 -6.53
CA ASP A 56 37.72 -18.69 -7.82
C ASP A 56 36.39 -17.97 -8.13
N LEU A 57 36.46 -16.93 -8.97
CA LEU A 57 35.31 -16.10 -9.33
C LEU A 57 34.45 -16.80 -10.39
N GLN A 58 33.15 -16.84 -10.14
CA GLN A 58 32.12 -17.20 -11.10
C GLN A 58 31.07 -16.08 -11.10
N ASN A 59 31.06 -15.26 -12.16
CA ASN A 59 30.14 -14.14 -12.28
C ASN A 59 29.29 -14.29 -13.54
N PRO A 60 27.96 -14.46 -13.46
CA PRO A 60 27.09 -14.38 -14.62
C PRO A 60 27.26 -13.02 -15.32
N VAL A 61 27.43 -13.01 -16.64
CA VAL A 61 27.65 -11.77 -17.43
C VAL A 61 26.87 -11.81 -18.74
N GLU A 62 26.58 -10.63 -19.30
CA GLU A 62 26.21 -10.53 -20.72
C GLU A 62 27.47 -10.73 -21.58
N ALA A 63 27.51 -11.81 -22.35
CA ALA A 63 28.69 -12.15 -23.15
C ALA A 63 28.85 -11.25 -24.40
N GLN A 64 27.75 -10.72 -24.92
CA GLN A 64 27.77 -9.90 -26.13
C GLN A 64 28.46 -8.56 -25.87
N GLY A 65 29.48 -8.25 -26.66
CA GLY A 65 30.22 -6.99 -26.54
C GLY A 65 31.02 -6.86 -25.24
N LEU A 66 31.25 -7.97 -24.51
CA LEU A 66 31.98 -7.96 -23.25
C LEU A 66 33.40 -7.44 -23.43
N ARG A 67 33.75 -6.41 -22.66
CA ARG A 67 35.04 -5.75 -22.68
C ARG A 67 35.55 -5.51 -21.27
N ASN A 68 36.82 -5.80 -21.07
CA ASN A 68 37.56 -5.40 -19.89
C ASN A 68 37.84 -3.89 -19.95
N LEU A 69 37.50 -3.17 -18.89
CA LEU A 69 37.76 -1.73 -18.76
C LEU A 69 39.09 -1.41 -18.07
N ASP A 70 39.75 -2.43 -17.51
CA ASP A 70 41.01 -2.30 -16.77
C ASP A 70 42.24 -2.70 -17.59
N GLY A 71 42.06 -3.18 -18.83
CA GLY A 71 43.18 -3.52 -19.71
C GLY A 71 42.75 -4.11 -21.06
N PHE A 72 43.75 -4.53 -21.84
CA PHE A 72 43.55 -5.08 -23.18
C PHE A 72 43.21 -6.58 -23.19
N GLY A 73 43.39 -7.28 -22.07
CA GLY A 73 43.05 -8.70 -21.94
C GLY A 73 41.55 -8.93 -21.74
N GLY A 74 41.00 -9.98 -22.37
CA GLY A 74 39.62 -10.41 -22.15
C GLY A 74 39.47 -11.32 -20.93
N PHE A 75 38.24 -11.56 -20.50
CA PHE A 75 37.91 -12.57 -19.49
C PHE A 75 37.47 -13.88 -20.15
N GLU A 76 37.75 -15.00 -19.49
CA GLU A 76 37.22 -16.30 -19.91
C GLU A 76 35.74 -16.37 -19.53
N VAL A 77 34.88 -16.76 -20.48
CA VAL A 77 33.44 -16.90 -20.28
C VAL A 77 33.01 -18.31 -20.69
N LYS A 78 32.36 -19.03 -19.78
CA LYS A 78 31.79 -20.37 -20.01
C LYS A 78 30.31 -20.31 -19.71
N ASP A 79 29.48 -20.66 -20.70
CA ASP A 79 28.01 -20.70 -20.56
C ASP A 79 27.39 -19.41 -19.96
N GLY A 80 27.91 -18.25 -20.37
CA GLY A 80 27.45 -16.94 -19.86
C GLY A 80 27.97 -16.58 -18.47
N VAL A 81 28.91 -17.35 -17.93
CA VAL A 81 29.57 -17.08 -16.65
C VAL A 81 31.02 -16.71 -16.91
N MET A 82 31.41 -15.50 -16.53
CA MET A 82 32.80 -15.07 -16.43
C MET A 82 33.49 -15.88 -15.33
N VAL A 83 34.57 -16.56 -15.67
CA VAL A 83 35.34 -17.40 -14.76
C VAL A 83 36.78 -16.92 -14.65
N GLY A 84 37.35 -16.98 -13.45
CA GLY A 84 38.76 -16.63 -13.25
C GLY A 84 39.22 -16.87 -11.82
N ARG A 85 40.51 -17.17 -11.66
CA ARG A 85 41.15 -17.32 -10.35
C ARG A 85 41.97 -16.07 -10.05
N PHE A 86 41.75 -15.47 -8.88
CA PHE A 86 42.37 -14.20 -8.49
C PHE A 86 43.05 -14.30 -7.13
N ASP A 87 44.32 -13.94 -7.06
CA ASP A 87 45.04 -13.76 -5.80
C ASP A 87 44.88 -12.33 -5.31
N VAL A 88 44.19 -12.17 -4.19
CA VAL A 88 43.82 -10.88 -3.61
C VAL A 88 44.72 -10.58 -2.41
N ASP A 89 45.31 -9.41 -2.38
CA ASP A 89 45.97 -8.84 -1.19
C ASP A 89 45.54 -7.38 -1.02
N GLY A 90 44.66 -7.13 -0.05
CA GLY A 90 44.03 -5.83 0.16
C GLY A 90 42.74 -5.69 -0.64
N GLU A 91 42.77 -4.89 -1.71
CA GLU A 91 41.60 -4.62 -2.56
C GLU A 91 41.96 -4.77 -4.04
N GLN A 92 41.15 -5.56 -4.74
CA GLN A 92 41.22 -5.71 -6.19
C GLN A 92 39.84 -5.48 -6.80
N ARG A 93 39.80 -4.84 -7.97
CA ARG A 93 38.55 -4.55 -8.70
C ARG A 93 38.66 -5.02 -10.14
N LEU A 94 37.56 -5.54 -10.67
CA LEU A 94 37.40 -5.88 -12.07
C LEU A 94 36.21 -5.07 -12.62
N ARG A 95 36.41 -4.38 -13.73
CA ARG A 95 35.37 -3.60 -14.39
C ARG A 95 35.14 -4.12 -15.80
N THR A 96 33.89 -4.42 -16.10
CA THR A 96 33.45 -4.85 -17.42
C THR A 96 32.38 -3.94 -17.98
N VAL A 97 32.28 -3.89 -19.30
CA VAL A 97 31.11 -3.39 -20.01
C VAL A 97 30.67 -4.41 -21.04
N SER A 98 29.37 -4.59 -21.19
CA SER A 98 28.76 -5.44 -22.21
C SER A 98 27.46 -4.83 -22.72
N ASP A 99 26.98 -5.34 -23.85
CA ASP A 99 25.70 -4.92 -24.41
C ASP A 99 24.57 -5.48 -23.55
N TYR A 100 23.57 -4.65 -23.23
CA TYR A 100 22.40 -5.07 -22.46
C TYR A 100 21.23 -5.33 -23.40
N THR A 101 20.95 -6.60 -23.67
CA THR A 101 19.91 -7.03 -24.63
C THR A 101 18.60 -7.46 -23.94
N LYS A 102 18.60 -7.55 -22.61
CA LYS A 102 17.43 -7.89 -21.80
C LYS A 102 16.44 -6.73 -21.73
N LYS A 103 15.22 -7.04 -21.25
CA LYS A 103 14.22 -6.00 -20.97
C LYS A 103 14.69 -5.10 -19.84
N LEU A 104 14.69 -3.79 -20.07
CA LEU A 104 14.95 -2.82 -19.03
C LEU A 104 13.89 -2.93 -17.92
N PRO A 105 14.28 -2.78 -16.64
CA PRO A 105 13.33 -2.81 -15.52
C PRO A 105 12.43 -1.56 -15.47
N LEU A 106 12.82 -0.49 -16.17
CA LEU A 106 12.04 0.72 -16.33
C LEU A 106 11.72 0.98 -17.80
N GLU A 107 10.49 1.37 -18.05
CA GLU A 107 10.02 1.92 -19.32
C GLU A 107 9.89 3.44 -19.18
N VAL A 108 10.41 4.19 -20.16
CA VAL A 108 10.34 5.65 -20.19
C VAL A 108 9.64 6.05 -21.48
N GLN A 109 8.69 6.95 -21.38
CA GLN A 109 7.98 7.53 -22.52
C GLN A 109 7.97 9.06 -22.40
N ALA A 110 8.06 9.76 -23.52
CA ALA A 110 7.91 11.20 -23.58
C ALA A 110 6.88 11.59 -24.66
N ALA A 111 5.95 12.47 -24.30
CA ALA A 111 4.93 13.03 -25.18
C ALA A 111 5.06 14.55 -25.22
N TYR A 112 4.80 15.13 -26.39
CA TYR A 112 5.03 16.54 -26.68
C TYR A 112 3.78 17.18 -27.25
N THR A 113 3.45 18.37 -26.78
CA THR A 113 2.45 19.24 -27.41
C THR A 113 3.03 20.62 -27.69
N LEU A 114 2.71 21.20 -28.84
CA LEU A 114 3.04 22.57 -29.20
C LEU A 114 1.74 23.33 -29.46
N ASP A 115 1.52 24.41 -28.73
CA ASP A 115 0.27 25.20 -28.78
C ASP A 115 -0.99 24.34 -28.59
N GLY A 116 -0.88 23.31 -27.73
CA GLY A 116 -1.95 22.37 -27.41
C GLY A 116 -2.16 21.23 -28.42
N GLN A 117 -1.40 21.19 -29.52
CA GLN A 117 -1.46 20.11 -30.50
C GLN A 117 -0.34 19.09 -30.27
N THR A 118 -0.65 17.80 -30.33
CA THR A 118 0.37 16.75 -30.27
C THR A 118 1.32 16.86 -31.46
N VAL A 119 2.62 16.76 -31.20
CA VAL A 119 3.67 16.85 -32.22
C VAL A 119 4.69 15.75 -32.01
N GLU A 120 5.29 15.28 -33.10
CA GLU A 120 6.42 14.37 -33.01
C GLU A 120 7.67 15.13 -32.58
N PRO A 121 8.64 14.49 -31.90
CA PRO A 121 9.81 15.19 -31.40
C PRO A 121 10.66 15.84 -32.50
N GLY A 122 10.71 15.22 -33.69
CA GLY A 122 11.43 15.76 -34.85
C GLY A 122 10.82 17.06 -35.39
N ASP A 123 9.51 17.24 -35.22
CA ASP A 123 8.77 18.41 -35.72
C ASP A 123 8.92 19.64 -34.82
N LEU A 124 9.57 19.50 -33.67
CA LEU A 124 9.86 20.62 -32.77
C LEU A 124 11.04 21.47 -33.22
N LEU A 125 11.92 20.91 -34.07
CA LEU A 125 13.14 21.59 -34.51
C LEU A 125 12.79 22.85 -35.31
N GLY A 126 13.28 24.01 -34.85
CA GLY A 126 13.04 25.29 -35.53
C GLY A 126 11.66 25.91 -35.27
N ARG A 127 10.79 25.25 -34.49
CA ARG A 127 9.45 25.76 -34.20
C ARG A 127 9.43 26.67 -32.97
N SER A 128 8.45 27.55 -32.94
CA SER A 128 8.19 28.46 -31.82
C SER A 128 6.75 28.29 -31.34
N GLY A 129 6.50 28.51 -30.06
CA GLY A 129 5.18 28.37 -29.44
C GLY A 129 5.26 27.90 -27.99
N ARG A 130 4.11 27.55 -27.42
CA ARG A 130 4.01 26.97 -26.08
C ARG A 130 4.24 25.46 -26.15
N LEU A 131 5.41 25.01 -25.74
CA LEU A 131 5.75 23.59 -25.64
C LEU A 131 5.33 23.04 -24.28
N GLU A 132 4.65 21.89 -24.27
CA GLU A 132 4.52 21.05 -23.08
C GLU A 132 5.14 19.67 -23.33
N VAL A 133 5.89 19.18 -22.34
CA VAL A 133 6.51 17.86 -22.38
C VAL A 133 6.05 17.06 -21.18
N ARG A 134 5.54 15.85 -21.44
CA ARG A 134 5.14 14.89 -20.41
C ARG A 134 5.98 13.62 -20.49
N TYR A 135 6.66 13.32 -19.39
CA TYR A 135 7.39 12.08 -19.19
C TYR A 135 6.53 11.09 -18.40
N THR A 136 6.57 9.82 -18.77
CA THR A 136 6.02 8.71 -18.00
C THR A 136 7.13 7.69 -17.77
N VAL A 137 7.43 7.38 -16.51
CA VAL A 137 8.39 6.35 -16.12
C VAL A 137 7.66 5.26 -15.38
N LYS A 138 7.76 4.02 -15.87
CA LYS A 138 7.04 2.86 -15.35
C LYS A 138 8.02 1.77 -14.94
N ASN A 139 7.86 1.27 -13.72
CA ASN A 139 8.50 0.09 -13.21
C ASN A 139 7.78 -1.16 -13.73
N VAL A 140 8.44 -1.87 -14.64
CA VAL A 140 7.89 -3.04 -15.34
C VAL A 140 8.36 -4.37 -14.73
N THR A 141 9.01 -4.34 -13.56
CA THR A 141 9.45 -5.54 -12.83
C THR A 141 8.31 -6.29 -12.11
N GLY A 142 7.07 -5.84 -12.30
CA GLY A 142 5.90 -6.37 -11.60
C GLY A 142 5.66 -7.86 -11.86
N THR A 143 5.59 -8.64 -10.80
CA THR A 143 5.21 -10.05 -10.83
C THR A 143 3.94 -10.28 -10.04
N SER A 144 3.05 -11.15 -10.53
CA SER A 144 1.82 -11.50 -9.80
C SER A 144 2.17 -12.44 -8.65
N GLN A 145 1.82 -12.04 -7.43
CA GLN A 145 2.05 -12.79 -6.21
C GLN A 145 0.73 -12.94 -5.44
N LEU A 146 0.54 -14.10 -4.81
CA LEU A 146 -0.54 -14.31 -3.85
C LEU A 146 -0.09 -13.75 -2.50
N VAL A 147 -0.79 -12.73 -2.02
CA VAL A 147 -0.54 -12.11 -0.72
C VAL A 147 -1.65 -12.54 0.23
N SER A 148 -1.26 -13.11 1.36
CA SER A 148 -2.15 -13.51 2.45
C SER A 148 -2.16 -12.42 3.52
N PHE A 149 -3.35 -12.03 3.97
CA PHE A 149 -3.57 -11.04 5.02
C PHE A 149 -4.77 -11.42 5.89
N ASP A 150 -4.87 -10.81 7.08
CA ASP A 150 -6.03 -10.97 7.96
C ASP A 150 -7.22 -10.18 7.39
N ASP A 151 -8.39 -10.82 7.29
CA ASP A 151 -9.61 -10.19 6.79
C ASP A 151 -10.36 -9.36 7.85
N GLY A 152 -9.81 -9.28 9.06
CA GLY A 152 -10.39 -8.56 10.20
C GLY A 152 -11.40 -9.39 10.99
N THR A 153 -11.78 -10.58 10.52
CA THR A 153 -12.67 -11.51 11.23
C THR A 153 -11.90 -12.65 11.91
N GLY A 154 -10.57 -12.57 11.93
CA GLY A 154 -9.69 -13.64 12.41
C GLY A 154 -9.49 -14.76 11.40
N LYS A 155 -9.89 -14.55 10.13
CA LYS A 155 -9.62 -15.46 9.02
C LYS A 155 -8.58 -14.84 8.09
N SER A 156 -7.87 -15.70 7.37
CA SER A 156 -6.95 -15.24 6.34
C SER A 156 -7.65 -15.14 5.00
N ALA A 157 -7.49 -14.00 4.34
CA ALA A 157 -7.82 -13.80 2.94
C ALA A 157 -6.55 -13.79 2.08
N THR A 158 -6.67 -14.25 0.84
CA THR A 158 -5.59 -14.17 -0.16
C THR A 158 -6.03 -13.32 -1.33
N ALA A 159 -5.21 -12.36 -1.74
CA ALA A 159 -5.42 -11.60 -2.96
C ALA A 159 -4.21 -11.70 -3.89
N ARG A 160 -4.45 -11.76 -5.20
CA ARG A 160 -3.39 -11.56 -6.18
C ARG A 160 -3.02 -10.09 -6.23
N GLN A 161 -1.74 -9.80 -6.01
CA GLN A 161 -1.17 -8.46 -6.08
C GLN A 161 -0.01 -8.48 -7.05
N THR A 162 0.16 -7.39 -7.82
CA THR A 162 1.34 -7.19 -8.65
C THR A 162 2.40 -6.51 -7.80
N VAL A 163 3.47 -7.23 -7.49
CA VAL A 163 4.58 -6.75 -6.67
C VAL A 163 5.78 -6.45 -7.57
N VAL A 164 6.24 -5.21 -7.52
CA VAL A 164 7.43 -4.73 -8.24
C VAL A 164 8.66 -4.77 -7.34
N ILE A 165 9.85 -4.81 -7.92
CA ILE A 165 11.09 -4.50 -7.21
C ILE A 165 11.04 -3.02 -6.85
N PRO A 166 11.08 -2.62 -5.57
CA PRO A 166 10.96 -1.23 -5.19
C PRO A 166 12.14 -0.41 -5.71
N MET A 167 11.86 0.66 -6.45
CA MET A 167 12.87 1.55 -7.01
C MET A 167 12.56 3.01 -6.69
N VAL A 168 13.60 3.77 -6.38
CA VAL A 168 13.53 5.24 -6.28
C VAL A 168 14.46 5.84 -7.31
N GLY A 169 14.15 7.03 -7.78
CA GLY A 169 14.95 7.66 -8.80
C GLY A 169 14.66 9.13 -9.00
N SER A 170 15.31 9.67 -10.01
CA SER A 170 15.05 11.02 -10.49
C SER A 170 15.17 11.10 -12.01
N LEU A 171 14.41 12.00 -12.60
CA LEU A 171 14.60 12.47 -13.97
C LEU A 171 15.09 13.91 -13.89
N SER A 172 16.15 14.24 -14.61
CA SER A 172 16.64 15.61 -14.72
C SER A 172 16.82 16.02 -16.17
N THR A 173 16.57 17.28 -16.46
CA THR A 173 16.83 17.89 -17.78
C THR A 173 17.24 19.34 -17.58
N THR A 174 18.09 19.86 -18.47
CA THR A 174 18.49 21.28 -18.45
C THR A 174 18.01 21.94 -19.73
N LEU A 175 17.04 22.83 -19.60
CA LEU A 175 16.50 23.62 -20.70
C LEU A 175 17.48 24.75 -21.05
N PRO A 176 17.79 24.99 -22.33
CA PRO A 176 18.65 26.10 -22.73
C PRO A 176 17.95 27.45 -22.51
N GLY A 177 18.71 28.54 -22.52
CA GLY A 177 18.18 29.89 -22.28
C GLY A 177 17.16 30.39 -23.31
N THR A 178 16.99 29.70 -24.44
CA THR A 178 15.92 29.95 -25.41
C THR A 178 14.53 29.53 -24.90
N PHE A 179 14.46 28.74 -23.83
CA PHE A 179 13.22 28.34 -23.18
C PHE A 179 12.87 29.38 -22.12
N THR A 180 11.76 30.08 -22.35
CA THR A 180 11.27 31.14 -21.47
C THR A 180 9.96 30.74 -20.82
N ASN A 181 9.53 31.45 -19.78
CA ASN A 181 8.25 31.19 -19.08
C ASN A 181 8.08 29.71 -18.67
N VAL A 182 9.18 29.12 -18.19
CA VAL A 182 9.26 27.72 -17.78
C VAL A 182 8.43 27.51 -16.52
N SER A 183 7.51 26.55 -16.57
CA SER A 183 6.69 26.16 -15.43
C SER A 183 6.56 24.65 -15.31
N SER A 184 6.56 24.17 -14.07
CA SER A 184 6.27 22.77 -13.71
C SER A 184 5.69 22.76 -12.30
N LYS A 185 4.68 21.93 -12.06
CA LYS A 185 4.13 21.72 -10.71
C LYS A 185 4.83 20.56 -9.99
N GLU A 186 5.54 19.74 -10.75
CA GLU A 186 6.10 18.46 -10.32
C GLU A 186 7.64 18.48 -10.21
N ALA A 187 8.31 19.47 -10.80
CA ALA A 187 9.76 19.61 -10.77
C ALA A 187 10.24 20.55 -9.66
N ASN A 188 11.40 20.24 -9.10
CA ASN A 188 12.27 21.25 -8.51
C ASN A 188 12.97 22.01 -9.66
N VAL A 189 12.86 23.34 -9.66
CA VAL A 189 13.38 24.22 -10.70
C VAL A 189 14.55 25.05 -10.16
N ALA A 190 15.67 25.08 -10.88
CA ALA A 190 16.84 25.89 -10.51
C ALA A 190 17.56 26.40 -11.77
N GLY A 191 18.29 27.52 -11.66
CA GLY A 191 19.22 27.94 -12.71
C GLY A 191 20.46 27.04 -12.76
N ASP A 192 21.02 26.82 -13.95
CA ASP A 192 22.23 26.01 -14.12
C ASP A 192 23.55 26.81 -14.01
N GLY A 193 23.47 28.12 -13.76
CA GLY A 193 24.61 29.04 -13.68
C GLY A 193 25.22 29.45 -15.02
N ARG A 194 24.65 28.97 -16.15
CA ARG A 194 25.08 29.26 -17.53
C ARG A 194 23.95 29.84 -18.39
N GLY A 195 22.83 30.21 -17.77
CA GLY A 195 21.66 30.78 -18.43
C GLY A 195 20.59 29.76 -18.82
N GLY A 196 20.78 28.48 -18.47
CA GLY A 196 19.77 27.44 -18.60
C GLY A 196 18.95 27.21 -17.33
N THR A 197 17.85 26.48 -17.49
CA THR A 197 16.94 26.09 -16.40
C THR A 197 17.01 24.59 -16.17
N LYS A 198 17.50 24.17 -15.02
CA LYS A 198 17.53 22.77 -14.59
C LYS A 198 16.21 22.38 -13.92
N LEU A 199 15.62 21.30 -14.41
CA LEU A 199 14.45 20.65 -13.85
C LEU A 199 14.86 19.31 -13.26
N THR A 200 14.43 19.02 -12.03
CA THR A 200 14.65 17.71 -11.38
C THR A 200 13.34 17.18 -10.80
N PHE A 201 12.93 16.01 -11.27
CA PHE A 201 11.76 15.27 -10.83
C PHE A 201 12.23 14.09 -9.99
N THR A 202 11.62 13.87 -8.82
CA THR A 202 11.89 12.70 -7.98
C THR A 202 10.75 11.70 -8.14
N MET A 203 11.07 10.41 -8.20
CA MET A 203 10.08 9.34 -8.36
C MET A 203 10.28 8.23 -7.34
N THR A 204 9.16 7.73 -6.82
CA THR A 204 9.08 6.53 -5.97
C THR A 204 8.22 5.52 -6.72
N LEU A 205 8.85 4.54 -7.35
CA LEU A 205 8.23 3.66 -8.36
C LEU A 205 7.69 2.36 -7.77
N PHE A 206 7.06 2.45 -6.59
CA PHE A 206 6.44 1.31 -5.91
C PHE A 206 5.34 1.78 -4.95
N GLY A 207 4.31 0.95 -4.81
CA GLY A 207 3.25 1.17 -3.83
C GLY A 207 3.59 0.59 -2.45
N PRO A 208 2.86 0.97 -1.40
CA PRO A 208 1.77 1.96 -1.41
C PRO A 208 2.25 3.42 -1.24
N ILE A 209 3.56 3.65 -1.03
CA ILE A 209 4.12 4.98 -0.77
C ILE A 209 4.10 5.87 -2.02
N GLY A 210 4.43 5.29 -3.17
CA GLY A 210 4.23 5.91 -4.48
C GLY A 210 3.40 4.98 -5.36
N THR A 211 3.73 4.97 -6.64
CA THR A 211 3.05 4.14 -7.65
C THR A 211 4.08 3.53 -8.57
N PRO A 212 3.85 2.33 -9.13
CA PRO A 212 4.75 1.74 -10.13
C PRO A 212 4.97 2.61 -11.38
N THR A 213 4.12 3.62 -11.60
CA THR A 213 4.21 4.57 -12.70
C THR A 213 4.27 5.99 -12.14
N ALA A 214 5.23 6.79 -12.59
CA ALA A 214 5.30 8.22 -12.31
C ALA A 214 5.14 9.01 -13.62
N SER A 215 4.28 10.03 -13.61
CA SER A 215 4.09 10.93 -14.75
C SER A 215 4.26 12.38 -14.29
N PHE A 216 5.07 13.13 -15.02
CA PHE A 216 5.42 14.51 -14.68
C PHE A 216 5.90 15.25 -15.94
N GLY A 217 6.08 16.57 -15.86
CA GLY A 217 6.45 17.33 -17.05
C GLY A 217 6.66 18.81 -16.80
N TYR A 218 6.85 19.55 -17.87
CA TYR A 218 7.01 21.00 -17.84
C TYR A 218 6.36 21.64 -19.06
N ALA A 219 6.10 22.93 -18.94
CA ALA A 219 5.70 23.79 -20.05
C ALA A 219 6.68 24.97 -20.17
N ALA A 220 6.94 25.42 -21.40
CA ALA A 220 7.82 26.55 -21.68
C ALA A 220 7.45 27.20 -23.02
N ASP A 221 7.71 28.50 -23.13
CA ASP A 221 7.65 29.21 -24.40
C ASP A 221 9.00 29.04 -25.10
N ILE A 222 8.99 28.53 -26.33
CA ILE A 222 10.21 28.23 -27.10
C ILE A 222 10.29 29.11 -28.35
N VAL A 223 11.52 29.44 -28.72
CA VAL A 223 11.89 29.99 -30.03
C VAL A 223 13.03 29.15 -30.59
N ASP A 224 12.94 28.77 -31.86
CA ASP A 224 13.90 27.86 -32.51
C ASP A 224 14.05 26.56 -31.71
N GLY A 225 12.94 25.83 -31.62
CA GLY A 225 12.77 24.68 -30.73
C GLY A 225 13.90 23.66 -30.85
N THR A 226 14.30 23.14 -29.69
CA THR A 226 15.28 22.05 -29.57
C THR A 226 14.76 21.00 -28.59
N LEU A 227 15.40 19.83 -28.55
CA LEU A 227 15.10 18.77 -27.59
C LEU A 227 16.22 18.67 -26.55
N PRO A 228 16.02 19.22 -25.34
CA PRO A 228 16.97 19.09 -24.25
C PRO A 228 17.18 17.63 -23.86
N LYS A 229 18.40 17.27 -23.50
CA LYS A 229 18.70 15.92 -23.03
C LYS A 229 18.13 15.69 -21.63
N ALA A 230 17.37 14.63 -21.44
CA ALA A 230 16.95 14.13 -20.15
C ALA A 230 17.89 13.03 -19.62
N SER A 231 18.01 12.93 -18.31
CA SER A 231 18.74 11.86 -17.63
C SER A 231 17.84 11.26 -16.56
N VAL A 232 17.57 9.96 -16.65
CA VAL A 232 16.83 9.18 -15.65
C VAL A 232 17.85 8.38 -14.85
N SER A 233 17.74 8.37 -13.54
CA SER A 233 18.53 7.53 -12.65
C SER A 233 17.60 6.83 -11.68
N ALA A 234 17.75 5.53 -11.50
CA ALA A 234 16.97 4.77 -10.54
C ALA A 234 17.80 3.70 -9.83
N LEU A 235 17.46 3.46 -8.58
CA LEU A 235 18.11 2.51 -7.69
C LEU A 235 17.05 1.64 -7.00
N PRO A 236 17.23 0.31 -6.97
CA PRO A 236 16.50 -0.56 -6.07
C PRO A 236 16.73 -0.14 -4.63
N VAL A 237 15.67 -0.19 -3.84
CA VAL A 237 15.73 0.06 -2.40
C VAL A 237 14.98 -1.04 -1.67
N SER A 238 15.40 -1.34 -0.44
CA SER A 238 14.54 -2.03 0.51
C SER A 238 13.72 -0.98 1.26
N PRO A 239 12.40 -0.87 1.05
CA PRO A 239 11.60 0.15 1.71
C PRO A 239 11.56 -0.02 3.24
N LEU A 240 11.72 -1.26 3.73
CA LEU A 240 11.70 -1.56 5.16
C LEU A 240 13.02 -1.19 5.85
N ASP A 241 14.14 -1.26 5.13
CA ASP A 241 15.47 -0.93 5.67
C ASP A 241 15.85 0.53 5.41
N SER A 242 15.20 1.19 4.44
CA SER A 242 15.49 2.57 4.06
C SER A 242 14.99 3.57 5.12
N PRO A 243 15.87 4.43 5.67
CA PRO A 243 15.48 5.46 6.62
C PRO A 243 14.38 6.39 6.11
N SER A 244 14.38 6.70 4.80
CA SER A 244 13.40 7.61 4.18
C SER A 244 11.98 7.03 4.11
N PHE A 245 11.84 5.70 4.17
CA PHE A 245 10.54 5.02 4.05
C PHE A 245 10.04 4.40 5.35
N LYS A 246 10.91 4.31 6.37
CA LYS A 246 10.59 3.74 7.68
C LYS A 246 9.32 4.33 8.29
N GLY A 247 9.17 5.66 8.31
CA GLY A 247 7.98 6.31 8.86
C GLY A 247 6.69 5.99 8.09
N GLY A 248 6.78 5.84 6.77
CA GLY A 248 5.65 5.40 5.94
C GLY A 248 5.26 3.96 6.26
N ALA A 249 6.23 3.04 6.32
CA ALA A 249 5.99 1.64 6.66
C ALA A 249 5.39 1.47 8.07
N GLU A 250 5.91 2.20 9.06
CA GLU A 250 5.35 2.24 10.42
C GLU A 250 3.92 2.76 10.45
N SER A 251 3.60 3.78 9.64
CA SER A 251 2.24 4.33 9.52
C SER A 251 1.26 3.30 8.95
N TYR A 252 1.64 2.55 7.91
CA TYR A 252 0.81 1.47 7.37
C TYR A 252 0.60 0.34 8.37
N LYS A 253 1.65 -0.07 9.10
CA LYS A 253 1.55 -1.09 10.16
C LYS A 253 0.63 -0.63 11.29
N GLY A 254 0.76 0.62 11.72
CA GLY A 254 -0.12 1.24 12.71
C GLY A 254 -1.57 1.29 12.23
N GLY A 255 -1.80 1.72 10.99
CA GLY A 255 -3.12 1.76 10.36
C GLY A 255 -3.78 0.38 10.30
N ALA A 256 -3.04 -0.66 9.90
CA ALA A 256 -3.54 -2.04 9.89
C ALA A 256 -3.92 -2.54 11.30
N THR A 257 -3.12 -2.22 12.31
CA THR A 257 -3.39 -2.57 13.72
C THR A 257 -4.65 -1.87 14.24
N THR A 258 -4.78 -0.57 13.95
CA THR A 258 -5.97 0.21 14.28
C THR A 258 -7.20 -0.34 13.57
N GLY A 259 -7.08 -0.70 12.29
CA GLY A 259 -8.15 -1.33 11.51
C GLY A 259 -8.63 -2.63 12.14
N ALA A 260 -7.72 -3.53 12.52
CA ALA A 260 -8.07 -4.77 13.21
C ALA A 260 -8.78 -4.52 14.56
N THR A 261 -8.29 -3.55 15.33
CA THR A 261 -8.93 -3.15 16.61
C THR A 261 -10.34 -2.62 16.38
N LEU A 262 -10.55 -1.80 15.35
CA LEU A 262 -11.85 -1.25 15.01
C LEU A 262 -12.83 -2.36 14.59
N THR A 263 -12.37 -3.33 13.79
CA THR A 263 -13.21 -4.47 13.38
C THR A 263 -13.60 -5.35 14.56
N ALA A 264 -12.67 -5.61 15.49
CA ALA A 264 -12.97 -6.34 16.72
C ALA A 264 -14.03 -5.60 17.57
N GLY A 265 -13.86 -4.29 17.77
CA GLY A 265 -14.82 -3.47 18.51
C GLY A 265 -16.21 -3.42 17.84
N ALA A 266 -16.26 -3.32 16.51
CA ALA A 266 -17.52 -3.36 15.77
C ALA A 266 -18.25 -4.71 15.93
N THR A 267 -17.50 -5.81 15.94
CA THR A 267 -18.04 -7.17 16.16
C THR A 267 -18.60 -7.32 17.58
N GLU A 268 -17.94 -6.74 18.59
CA GLU A 268 -18.43 -6.73 19.96
C GLU A 268 -19.72 -5.91 20.11
N ILE A 269 -19.80 -4.74 19.46
CA ILE A 269 -21.01 -3.91 19.45
C ILE A 269 -22.18 -4.67 18.83
N ASP A 270 -21.99 -5.32 17.69
CA ASP A 270 -23.03 -6.12 17.03
C ASP A 270 -23.54 -7.25 17.95
N ALA A 271 -22.63 -7.98 18.58
CA ALA A 271 -22.98 -9.03 19.54
C ALA A 271 -23.78 -8.49 20.75
N ASN A 272 -23.44 -7.30 21.25
CA ASN A 272 -24.14 -6.67 22.36
C ASN A 272 -25.51 -6.09 21.95
N LEU A 273 -25.66 -5.60 20.72
CA LEU A 273 -26.97 -5.19 20.18
C LEU A 273 -27.92 -6.38 20.05
N LEU A 274 -27.43 -7.55 19.64
CA LEU A 274 -28.22 -8.78 19.61
C LEU A 274 -28.71 -9.17 21.02
N LYS A 275 -27.82 -9.13 22.02
CA LYS A 275 -28.20 -9.39 23.42
C LYS A 275 -29.24 -8.39 23.93
N LEU A 276 -29.10 -7.10 23.60
CA LEU A 276 -30.06 -6.07 23.98
C LEU A 276 -31.44 -6.32 23.37
N ARG A 277 -31.49 -6.65 22.07
CA ARG A 277 -32.73 -7.05 21.37
C ARG A 277 -33.41 -8.22 22.07
N ASP A 278 -32.65 -9.26 22.39
CA ASP A 278 -33.19 -10.47 23.02
C ASP A 278 -33.68 -10.20 24.45
N GLY A 279 -32.95 -9.35 25.20
CA GLY A 279 -33.38 -8.86 26.52
C GLY A 279 -34.67 -8.03 26.46
N ALA A 280 -34.80 -7.15 25.46
CA ALA A 280 -36.03 -6.38 25.24
C ALA A 280 -37.23 -7.28 24.88
N GLY A 281 -37.00 -8.33 24.09
CA GLY A 281 -38.02 -9.35 23.81
C GLY A 281 -38.47 -10.09 25.07
N THR A 282 -37.53 -10.44 25.94
CA THR A 282 -37.82 -11.09 27.23
C THR A 282 -38.63 -10.17 28.15
N LEU A 283 -38.26 -8.88 28.24
CA LEU A 283 -38.99 -7.88 29.01
C LEU A 283 -40.43 -7.72 28.49
N LEU A 284 -40.61 -7.61 27.17
CA LEU A 284 -41.93 -7.50 26.56
C LEU A 284 -42.81 -8.72 26.89
N ALA A 285 -42.26 -9.93 26.80
CA ALA A 285 -42.96 -11.15 27.17
C ALA A 285 -43.38 -11.13 28.66
N GLY A 286 -42.50 -10.69 29.56
CA GLY A 286 -42.81 -10.51 30.98
C GLY A 286 -43.91 -9.48 31.23
N LEU A 287 -43.91 -8.35 30.51
CA LEU A 287 -44.97 -7.33 30.61
C LEU A 287 -46.32 -7.85 30.12
N ILE A 288 -46.34 -8.68 29.07
CA ILE A 288 -47.55 -9.37 28.60
C ILE A 288 -48.09 -10.31 29.68
N GLN A 289 -47.22 -11.12 30.29
CA GLN A 289 -47.61 -12.01 31.39
C GLN A 289 -48.15 -11.24 32.60
N LEU A 290 -47.50 -10.13 32.98
CA LEU A 290 -47.95 -9.26 34.08
C LEU A 290 -49.34 -8.68 33.79
N ARG A 291 -49.55 -8.15 32.58
CA ARG A 291 -50.86 -7.63 32.14
C ARG A 291 -51.94 -8.72 32.22
N ASP A 292 -51.64 -9.92 31.73
CA ASP A 292 -52.61 -11.02 31.72
C ASP A 292 -52.90 -11.52 33.15
N GLY A 293 -51.89 -11.54 34.03
CA GLY A 293 -52.05 -11.81 35.46
C GLY A 293 -52.91 -10.75 36.15
N ALA A 294 -52.70 -9.47 35.88
CA ALA A 294 -53.51 -8.38 36.41
C ALA A 294 -54.98 -8.50 35.97
N LYS A 295 -55.25 -8.85 34.70
CA LYS A 295 -56.61 -9.13 34.22
C LYS A 295 -57.27 -10.31 34.94
N LYS A 296 -56.53 -11.39 35.19
CA LYS A 296 -57.04 -12.55 35.96
C LYS A 296 -57.37 -12.17 37.40
N LEU A 297 -56.51 -11.37 38.05
CA LEU A 297 -56.76 -10.87 39.40
C LEU A 297 -58.01 -10.00 39.46
N ASP A 298 -58.13 -9.02 38.56
CA ASP A 298 -59.29 -8.14 38.46
C ASP A 298 -60.59 -8.94 38.27
N ALA A 299 -60.59 -9.91 37.35
CA ALA A 299 -61.72 -10.80 37.12
C ALA A 299 -62.08 -11.63 38.37
N GLY A 300 -61.10 -12.19 39.09
CA GLY A 300 -61.33 -12.95 40.32
C GLY A 300 -61.91 -12.11 41.46
N LEU A 301 -61.43 -10.87 41.61
CA LEU A 301 -61.96 -9.92 42.58
C LEU A 301 -63.42 -9.57 42.27
N GLY A 302 -63.72 -9.23 41.01
CA GLY A 302 -65.06 -8.84 40.58
C GLY A 302 -66.08 -9.98 40.58
N ALA A 303 -65.68 -11.17 40.12
CA ALA A 303 -66.60 -12.28 39.92
C ALA A 303 -66.79 -13.19 41.14
N GLN A 304 -65.80 -13.27 42.04
CA GLN A 304 -65.82 -14.24 43.15
C GLN A 304 -65.70 -13.57 44.51
N ALA A 305 -64.62 -12.82 44.75
CA ALA A 305 -64.33 -12.28 46.08
C ALA A 305 -65.39 -11.26 46.52
N LEU A 306 -65.78 -10.34 45.64
CA LEU A 306 -66.78 -9.32 45.96
C LEU A 306 -68.18 -9.94 46.20
N PRO A 307 -68.74 -10.79 45.32
CA PRO A 307 -70.00 -11.48 45.61
C PRO A 307 -69.94 -12.34 46.89
N GLY A 308 -68.89 -13.16 47.05
CA GLY A 308 -68.74 -14.01 48.23
C GLY A 308 -68.67 -13.21 49.53
N SER A 309 -68.03 -12.04 49.53
CA SER A 309 -68.02 -11.14 50.69
C SER A 309 -69.41 -10.59 51.03
N ARG A 310 -70.25 -10.30 50.02
CA ARG A 310 -71.63 -9.86 50.19
C ARG A 310 -72.51 -10.99 50.73
N ASP A 311 -72.32 -12.20 50.21
CA ASP A 311 -73.04 -13.39 50.68
C ASP A 311 -72.71 -13.70 52.14
N LEU A 312 -71.42 -13.64 52.51
CA LEU A 312 -70.98 -13.80 53.88
C LEU A 312 -71.59 -12.74 54.81
N ALA A 313 -71.61 -11.47 54.39
CA ALA A 313 -72.22 -10.39 55.15
C ALA A 313 -73.72 -10.62 55.35
N THR A 314 -74.43 -11.05 54.29
CA THR A 314 -75.84 -11.43 54.35
C THR A 314 -76.07 -12.58 55.34
N GLY A 315 -75.28 -13.66 55.24
CA GLY A 315 -75.39 -14.82 56.13
C GLY A 315 -75.10 -14.49 57.60
N ALA A 316 -74.11 -13.64 57.87
CA ALA A 316 -73.84 -13.13 59.22
C ALA A 316 -75.02 -12.32 59.78
N GLY A 317 -75.68 -11.51 58.95
CA GLY A 317 -76.93 -10.82 59.30
C GLY A 317 -78.05 -11.80 59.66
N GLN A 318 -78.28 -12.81 58.83
CA GLN A 318 -79.28 -13.86 59.09
C GLN A 318 -79.00 -14.63 60.39
N LEU A 319 -77.73 -14.94 60.69
CA LEU A 319 -77.34 -15.59 61.94
C LEU A 319 -77.61 -14.70 63.16
N LYS A 320 -77.29 -13.40 63.08
CA LYS A 320 -77.63 -12.43 64.12
C LYS A 320 -79.14 -12.40 64.38
N ASP A 321 -79.95 -12.36 63.33
CA ASP A 321 -81.41 -12.33 63.46
C ASP A 321 -81.94 -13.65 64.04
N GLY A 322 -81.41 -14.79 63.60
CA GLY A 322 -81.77 -16.11 64.12
C GLY A 322 -81.42 -16.27 65.59
N THR A 323 -80.23 -15.84 66.01
CA THR A 323 -79.81 -15.86 67.43
C THR A 323 -80.63 -14.90 68.30
N ALA A 324 -81.05 -13.76 67.76
CA ALA A 324 -81.99 -12.85 68.43
C ALA A 324 -83.36 -13.50 68.64
N LYS A 325 -83.91 -14.16 67.62
CA LYS A 325 -85.16 -14.94 67.72
C LYS A 325 -85.06 -16.08 68.74
N LEU A 326 -83.96 -16.85 68.71
CA LEU A 326 -83.72 -17.92 69.67
C LEU A 326 -83.67 -17.39 71.12
N ARG A 327 -82.95 -16.28 71.35
CA ARG A 327 -82.89 -15.63 72.66
C ARG A 327 -84.28 -15.18 73.14
N ALA A 328 -85.06 -14.58 72.26
CA ALA A 328 -86.42 -14.16 72.57
C ALA A 328 -87.30 -15.37 72.93
N GLY A 329 -87.25 -16.44 72.13
CA GLY A 329 -87.97 -17.69 72.37
C GLY A 329 -87.59 -18.37 73.70
N ALA A 330 -86.30 -18.42 74.01
CA ALA A 330 -85.80 -18.93 75.29
C ALA A 330 -86.29 -18.09 76.48
N GLY A 331 -86.37 -16.76 76.33
CA GLY A 331 -86.97 -15.87 77.32
C GLY A 331 -88.45 -16.19 77.54
N THR A 332 -89.24 -16.30 76.47
CA THR A 332 -90.67 -16.66 76.57
C THR A 332 -90.91 -18.04 77.20
N ALA A 333 -90.04 -19.02 76.93
CA ALA A 333 -90.15 -20.35 77.52
C ALA A 333 -89.86 -20.33 79.03
N LYS A 334 -88.90 -19.51 79.48
CA LYS A 334 -88.59 -19.29 80.90
C LYS A 334 -89.73 -18.61 81.65
N ASP A 335 -90.41 -17.66 81.02
CA ASP A 335 -91.52 -16.92 81.64
C ASP A 335 -92.82 -17.76 81.75
N GLY A 336 -92.93 -18.83 80.97
CA GLY A 336 -94.10 -19.73 80.93
C GLY A 336 -93.96 -21.02 81.74
N SER A 337 -92.81 -21.27 82.37
CA SER A 337 -92.51 -22.42 83.24
C SER A 337 -92.46 -22.02 84.71
#